data_AF-A0A2G8SMH1-F1
#
_entry.id   AF-A0A2G8SMH1-F1
#
_cell.length_a   1.000
_cell.length_b   1.000
_cell.length_c   1.000
_cell.angle_alpha   90.00
_cell.angle_beta   90.00
_cell.angle_gamma   90.00
#
_symmetry.space_group_name_H-M   'P 1'
#
loop_
_entity.id
_entity.type
_entity.pdbx_description
1 polymer ?
#
loop_
_entity_poly.entity_id
_entity_poly.type
_entity_poly.pdbx_seq_one_letter_code
_entity_poly.pdbx_strand_id
1 'polypeptide(L)'
;MESPRGTQGRPPEVHFYSLSGSTSVEPTADHPDAAQPHWQIALPDGTEPTAYIEFLGVWVASEHVIWEIFISDYGVRGYAIEVCNWRTGQITSRIDLATRPMHVVLLDPSYLLVTPRDDCPRSRYLTIFSISPTVPSRPLCTLQLPGDHKVDPEQPLSLFTMVMSPSSSPPGGHFRADPSMSMVVLTYEGWQGAHGILTTYLLIPFTTILAQIRPVAPHRGGGATADEQVPHPAPYDPPAPIPWEDWGARGCLRLRPQTGAYAMLPQPRVIPFSSRIPIVVYHDPLFRNVSIYVVDINPLAARHASSQARAAHESDRGATAVAVVEDVEGALPGVVDPECSAIPYVVYRFPLRDVSGPRWNGRPLRCSIWLVEMTMTGFALSLTTGVYAGPLPSWTV
;
A
#
# COMPACT_ATOMS: atom_id res chain seq x y z
N MET A 1 -24.37 -49.82 10.29
CA MET A 1 -23.71 -48.67 10.94
C MET A 1 -23.66 -47.59 9.89
N GLU A 2 -24.67 -46.73 9.90
CA GLU A 2 -24.87 -45.69 8.88
C GLU A 2 -23.81 -44.59 9.06
N SER A 3 -23.21 -44.18 7.94
CA SER A 3 -22.28 -43.05 7.89
C SER A 3 -23.04 -41.78 8.29
N PRO A 4 -22.53 -40.95 9.23
CA PRO A 4 -23.22 -39.73 9.63
C PRO A 4 -23.30 -38.80 8.42
N ARG A 5 -24.53 -38.45 8.05
CA ARG A 5 -24.84 -37.40 7.07
C ARG A 5 -23.96 -36.19 7.35
N GLY A 6 -23.05 -35.88 6.43
CA GLY A 6 -22.29 -34.66 6.46
C GLY A 6 -23.25 -33.49 6.54
N THR A 7 -23.19 -32.74 7.63
CA THR A 7 -23.75 -31.39 7.71
C THR A 7 -23.15 -30.59 6.56
N GLN A 8 -23.93 -30.35 5.51
CA GLN A 8 -23.63 -29.29 4.53
C GLN A 8 -23.50 -28.00 5.33
N GLY A 9 -22.26 -27.60 5.61
CA GLY A 9 -21.99 -26.26 6.13
C GLY A 9 -22.56 -25.28 5.11
N ARG A 10 -23.31 -24.27 5.59
CA ARG A 10 -23.66 -23.16 4.72
C ARG A 10 -22.36 -22.54 4.19
N PRO A 11 -22.30 -22.17 2.90
CA PRO A 11 -21.15 -21.46 2.38
C PRO A 11 -20.91 -20.19 3.21
N PRO A 12 -19.66 -19.71 3.32
CA PRO A 12 -19.39 -18.43 3.97
C PRO A 12 -20.19 -17.31 3.30
N GLU A 13 -20.88 -16.50 4.12
CA GLU A 13 -21.70 -15.38 3.69
C GLU A 13 -20.98 -14.06 4.04
N VAL A 14 -20.98 -13.11 3.12
CA VAL A 14 -20.48 -11.75 3.35
C VAL A 14 -21.62 -10.77 3.12
N HIS A 15 -21.89 -9.94 4.12
CA HIS A 15 -22.94 -8.91 4.09
C HIS A 15 -22.29 -7.52 4.00
N PHE A 16 -22.74 -6.69 3.06
CA PHE A 16 -22.34 -5.28 3.01
C PHE A 16 -23.47 -4.41 3.53
N TYR A 17 -23.15 -3.51 4.46
CA TYR A 17 -24.09 -2.52 4.99
C TYR A 17 -23.79 -1.16 4.38
N SER A 18 -24.79 -0.51 3.77
CA SER A 18 -24.65 0.88 3.32
C SER A 18 -24.96 1.81 4.50
N LEU A 19 -23.97 2.60 4.92
CA LEU A 19 -24.13 3.60 5.99
C LEU A 19 -24.55 4.99 5.46
N SER A 20 -24.95 5.09 4.18
CA SER A 20 -25.28 6.38 3.57
C SER A 20 -26.58 6.93 4.15
N GLY A 21 -26.47 7.85 5.12
CA GLY A 21 -27.59 8.62 5.68
C GLY A 21 -27.75 8.61 7.21
N SER A 22 -26.91 7.88 7.95
CA SER A 22 -27.04 7.82 9.43
C SER A 22 -26.25 8.93 10.12
N THR A 23 -26.97 9.87 10.76
CA THR A 23 -26.41 10.90 11.65
C THR A 23 -26.56 10.55 13.14
N SER A 24 -26.85 9.30 13.52
CA SER A 24 -27.06 8.92 14.93
C SER A 24 -26.07 7.86 15.43
N VAL A 25 -25.67 8.04 16.69
CA VAL A 25 -24.64 7.29 17.45
C VAL A 25 -25.16 5.94 18.00
N GLU A 26 -26.35 5.51 17.59
CA GLU A 26 -26.91 4.20 17.98
C GLU A 26 -26.99 3.28 16.75
N PRO A 27 -26.82 1.94 16.94
CA PRO A 27 -26.98 0.97 15.87
C PRO A 27 -28.43 1.06 15.37
N THR A 28 -28.61 1.79 14.26
CA THR A 28 -29.92 2.11 13.73
C THR A 28 -30.42 0.90 12.96
N ALA A 29 -31.67 0.51 13.21
CA ALA A 29 -32.35 -0.54 12.47
C ALA A 29 -32.27 -0.29 10.96
N ASP A 30 -32.05 -1.37 10.21
CA ASP A 30 -31.96 -1.37 8.75
C ASP A 30 -33.08 -0.55 8.10
N HIS A 31 -32.75 0.25 7.08
CA HIS A 31 -33.75 0.93 6.27
C HIS A 31 -34.64 -0.14 5.60
N PRO A 32 -35.98 -0.10 5.74
CA PRO A 32 -36.88 -1.19 5.33
C PRO A 32 -36.81 -1.52 3.83
N ASP A 33 -36.41 -0.56 3.00
CA ASP A 33 -36.23 -0.74 1.55
C ASP A 33 -34.76 -1.00 1.12
N ALA A 34 -33.80 -1.00 2.05
CA ALA A 34 -32.43 -1.37 1.73
C ALA A 34 -32.34 -2.90 1.69
N ALA A 35 -32.56 -3.49 0.50
CA ALA A 35 -32.22 -4.88 0.28
C ALA A 35 -30.73 -5.06 0.64
N GLN A 36 -30.45 -5.81 1.72
CA GLN A 36 -29.09 -6.14 2.11
C GLN A 36 -28.43 -6.84 0.92
N PRO A 37 -27.35 -6.28 0.31
CA PRO A 37 -26.60 -7.01 -0.69
C PRO A 37 -26.00 -8.25 -0.02
N HIS A 38 -26.61 -9.39 -0.30
CA HIS A 38 -26.26 -10.69 0.22
C HIS A 38 -25.43 -11.44 -0.81
N TRP A 39 -24.27 -11.93 -0.38
CA TRP A 39 -23.36 -12.68 -1.23
C TRP A 39 -23.12 -14.06 -0.65
N GLN A 40 -23.49 -15.07 -1.44
CA GLN A 40 -23.03 -16.43 -1.22
C GLN A 40 -21.77 -16.64 -2.04
N ILE A 41 -20.65 -16.86 -1.35
CA ILE A 41 -19.42 -17.29 -2.01
C ILE A 41 -19.62 -18.76 -2.36
N ALA A 42 -19.84 -19.03 -3.65
CA ALA A 42 -19.81 -20.40 -4.15
C ALA A 42 -18.36 -20.91 -4.04
N LEU A 43 -18.20 -22.14 -3.57
CA LEU A 43 -16.92 -22.82 -3.65
C LEU A 43 -16.49 -22.87 -5.13
N PRO A 44 -15.20 -22.62 -5.44
CA PRO A 44 -14.71 -22.78 -6.80
C PRO A 44 -15.03 -24.18 -7.33
N ASP A 45 -15.29 -24.31 -8.62
CA ASP A 45 -15.61 -25.60 -9.23
C ASP A 45 -14.54 -26.66 -8.90
N GLY A 46 -14.96 -27.76 -8.29
CA GLY A 46 -14.08 -28.86 -7.87
C GLY A 46 -13.49 -28.75 -6.45
N THR A 47 -13.83 -27.72 -5.68
CA THR A 47 -13.42 -27.61 -4.27
C THR A 47 -14.42 -28.33 -3.37
N GLU A 48 -13.96 -29.21 -2.48
CA GLU A 48 -14.87 -29.91 -1.56
C GLU A 48 -15.50 -28.96 -0.53
N PRO A 49 -16.72 -29.24 -0.03
CA PRO A 49 -17.39 -28.46 1.03
C PRO A 49 -16.60 -28.35 2.35
N THR A 50 -15.51 -29.11 2.49
CA THR A 50 -14.60 -29.16 3.64
C THR A 50 -13.42 -28.20 3.53
N ALA A 51 -13.25 -27.52 2.39
CA ALA A 51 -12.15 -26.59 2.19
C ALA A 51 -12.25 -25.38 3.14
N TYR A 52 -11.12 -25.01 3.73
CA TYR A 52 -10.99 -23.80 4.53
C TYR A 52 -10.75 -22.60 3.61
N ILE A 53 -11.60 -21.57 3.72
CA ILE A 53 -11.46 -20.31 2.98
C ILE A 53 -11.22 -19.17 3.97
N GLU A 54 -10.18 -18.37 3.72
CA GLU A 54 -9.86 -17.16 4.46
C GLU A 54 -9.77 -15.95 3.53
N PHE A 55 -10.40 -14.84 3.92
CA PHE A 55 -10.32 -13.56 3.22
C PHE A 55 -9.16 -12.74 3.77
N LEU A 56 -8.13 -12.53 2.96
CA LEU A 56 -6.92 -11.81 3.35
C LEU A 56 -7.00 -10.31 3.08
N GLY A 57 -7.84 -9.91 2.12
CA GLY A 57 -8.06 -8.52 1.74
C GLY A 57 -9.36 -8.35 0.98
N VAL A 58 -10.04 -7.22 1.17
CA VAL A 58 -11.27 -6.86 0.48
C VAL A 58 -11.19 -5.40 0.04
N TRP A 59 -11.46 -5.16 -1.24
CA TRP A 59 -11.50 -3.83 -1.84
C TRP A 59 -12.83 -3.64 -2.58
N VAL A 60 -13.37 -2.43 -2.51
CA VAL A 60 -14.59 -2.05 -3.23
C VAL A 60 -14.22 -1.03 -4.29
N ALA A 61 -14.47 -1.36 -5.55
CA ALA A 61 -14.09 -0.57 -6.71
C ALA A 61 -15.31 -0.37 -7.63
N SER A 62 -15.97 0.79 -7.53
CA SER A 62 -17.08 1.23 -8.39
C SER A 62 -18.25 0.24 -8.53
N GLU A 63 -18.09 -0.79 -9.37
CA GLU A 63 -19.05 -1.84 -9.71
C GLU A 63 -18.61 -3.24 -9.27
N HIS A 64 -17.41 -3.36 -8.69
CA HIS A 64 -16.80 -4.61 -8.28
C HIS A 64 -16.44 -4.62 -6.80
N VAL A 65 -16.58 -5.80 -6.18
CA VAL A 65 -15.85 -6.18 -4.99
C VAL A 65 -14.71 -7.07 -5.42
N ILE A 66 -13.53 -6.81 -4.88
CA ILE A 66 -12.31 -7.56 -5.16
C ILE A 66 -11.87 -8.16 -3.83
N TRP A 67 -11.57 -9.45 -3.80
CA TRP A 67 -11.10 -10.10 -2.60
C TRP A 67 -9.91 -11.01 -2.88
N GLU A 68 -8.93 -10.92 -1.99
CA GLU A 68 -7.80 -11.84 -1.91
C GLU A 68 -8.22 -13.00 -1.01
N ILE A 69 -8.23 -14.20 -1.56
CA ILE A 69 -8.68 -15.41 -0.88
C ILE A 69 -7.54 -16.42 -0.76
N PHE A 70 -7.47 -17.05 0.41
CA PHE A 70 -6.69 -18.24 0.67
C PHE A 70 -7.61 -19.44 0.78
N ILE A 71 -7.30 -20.50 0.04
CA ILE A 71 -8.05 -21.76 0.03
C ILE A 71 -7.09 -22.87 0.47
N SER A 72 -7.51 -23.66 1.44
CA SER A 72 -6.78 -24.84 1.89
C SER A 72 -7.70 -26.07 1.89
N ASP A 73 -7.33 -27.09 1.11
CA ASP A 73 -8.09 -28.33 0.97
C ASP A 73 -7.16 -29.55 1.00
N TYR A 74 -7.32 -30.45 1.97
CA TYR A 74 -6.49 -31.65 2.22
C TYR A 74 -4.96 -31.47 2.01
N GLY A 75 -4.41 -30.31 2.37
CA GLY A 75 -2.98 -29.99 2.25
C GLY A 75 -2.59 -29.28 0.95
N VAL A 76 -3.50 -29.16 -0.02
CA VAL A 76 -3.37 -28.25 -1.16
C VAL A 76 -3.70 -26.84 -0.70
N ARG A 77 -2.80 -25.89 -0.98
CA ARG A 77 -2.96 -24.48 -0.66
C ARG A 77 -3.00 -23.66 -1.94
N GLY A 78 -3.99 -22.80 -2.07
CA GLY A 78 -4.15 -21.90 -3.20
C GLY A 78 -4.43 -20.48 -2.74
N TYR A 79 -3.86 -19.52 -3.44
CA TYR A 79 -4.18 -18.11 -3.31
C TYR A 79 -4.80 -17.65 -4.61
N ALA A 80 -5.85 -16.85 -4.52
CA ALA A 80 -6.48 -16.25 -5.70
C ALA A 80 -6.98 -14.84 -5.37
N ILE A 81 -7.15 -14.04 -6.42
CA ILE A 81 -7.91 -12.80 -6.36
C ILE A 81 -9.16 -13.02 -7.20
N GLU A 82 -10.33 -12.84 -6.60
CA GLU A 82 -11.58 -12.85 -7.34
C GLU A 82 -12.15 -11.44 -7.42
N VAL A 83 -12.70 -11.15 -8.59
CA VAL A 83 -13.38 -9.90 -8.91
C VAL A 83 -14.83 -10.24 -9.12
N CYS A 84 -15.70 -9.57 -8.38
CA CYS A 84 -17.11 -9.89 -8.31
C CYS A 84 -17.94 -8.64 -8.60
N ASN A 85 -18.91 -8.72 -9.51
CA ASN A 85 -19.79 -7.59 -9.80
C ASN A 85 -20.85 -7.44 -8.69
N TRP A 86 -20.86 -6.31 -7.99
CA TRP A 86 -21.68 -6.17 -6.79
C TRP A 86 -23.17 -6.04 -7.00
N ARG A 87 -23.58 -5.66 -8.20
CA ARG A 87 -25.00 -5.61 -8.55
C ARG A 87 -25.57 -6.99 -8.83
N THR A 88 -24.76 -7.88 -9.43
CA THR A 88 -25.22 -9.18 -9.94
C THR A 88 -24.84 -10.35 -9.04
N GLY A 89 -23.85 -10.17 -8.16
CA GLY A 89 -23.31 -11.27 -7.35
C GLY A 89 -22.35 -12.19 -8.10
N GLN A 90 -22.10 -11.95 -9.39
CA GLN A 90 -21.33 -12.86 -10.24
C GLN A 90 -19.83 -12.58 -10.20
N ILE A 91 -19.02 -13.64 -10.11
CA ILE A 91 -17.57 -13.58 -10.30
C ILE A 91 -17.30 -13.29 -11.76
N THR A 92 -16.72 -12.13 -12.05
CA THR A 92 -16.39 -11.68 -13.41
C THR A 92 -14.96 -12.01 -13.81
N SER A 93 -14.07 -12.21 -12.83
CA SER A 93 -12.68 -12.62 -13.07
C SER A 93 -12.10 -13.33 -11.84
N ARG A 94 -11.16 -14.25 -12.08
CA ARG A 94 -10.39 -14.95 -11.04
C ARG A 94 -8.94 -15.05 -11.46
N ILE A 95 -8.02 -14.52 -10.66
CA ILE A 95 -6.58 -14.55 -10.87
C ILE A 95 -5.98 -15.55 -9.89
N ASP A 96 -5.51 -16.69 -10.39
CA ASP A 96 -4.83 -17.68 -9.56
C ASP A 96 -3.38 -17.25 -9.28
N LEU A 97 -3.05 -17.09 -8.01
CA LEU A 97 -1.73 -16.66 -7.51
C LEU A 97 -0.84 -17.84 -7.09
N ALA A 98 -1.23 -19.05 -7.48
CA ALA A 98 -0.60 -20.31 -7.09
C ALA A 98 -0.60 -20.52 -5.57
N THR A 99 0.47 -21.08 -5.00
CA THR A 99 0.51 -21.61 -3.63
C THR A 99 1.15 -20.66 -2.62
N ARG A 100 1.41 -19.40 -2.99
CA ARG A 100 2.18 -18.46 -2.17
C ARG A 100 1.38 -17.23 -1.78
N PRO A 101 1.57 -16.70 -0.55
CA PRO A 101 0.98 -15.44 -0.17
C PRO A 101 1.54 -14.29 -1.02
N MET A 102 0.67 -13.37 -1.40
CA MET A 102 1.04 -12.19 -2.18
C MET A 102 0.68 -10.91 -1.42
N HIS A 103 1.45 -9.85 -1.59
CA HIS A 103 0.95 -8.52 -1.36
C HIS A 103 0.12 -8.10 -2.57
N VAL A 104 -1.08 -7.58 -2.31
CA VAL A 104 -2.00 -7.09 -3.32
C VAL A 104 -2.38 -5.66 -2.99
N VAL A 105 -2.30 -4.79 -3.99
CA VAL A 105 -2.76 -3.40 -3.90
C VAL A 105 -3.61 -3.07 -5.11
N LEU A 106 -4.76 -2.43 -4.85
CA LEU A 106 -5.61 -1.85 -5.88
C LEU A 106 -5.01 -0.51 -6.32
N LEU A 107 -4.55 -0.45 -7.57
CA LEU A 107 -3.94 0.76 -8.13
C LEU A 107 -4.99 1.83 -8.44
N ASP A 108 -6.02 1.39 -9.16
CA ASP A 108 -7.22 2.15 -9.47
C ASP A 108 -8.37 1.13 -9.68
N PRO A 109 -9.59 1.55 -10.01
CA PRO A 109 -10.69 0.60 -10.24
C PRO A 109 -10.50 -0.39 -11.40
N SER A 110 -9.38 -0.34 -12.14
CA SER A 110 -9.09 -1.14 -13.33
C SER A 110 -7.87 -2.04 -13.18
N TYR A 111 -6.92 -1.74 -12.29
CA TYR A 111 -5.64 -2.47 -12.20
C TYR A 111 -5.28 -2.89 -10.77
N LEU A 112 -4.68 -4.09 -10.67
CA LEU A 112 -4.09 -4.63 -9.45
C LEU A 112 -2.57 -4.70 -9.59
N LEU A 113 -1.86 -4.40 -8.51
CA LEU A 113 -0.43 -4.63 -8.37
C LEU A 113 -0.21 -5.77 -7.37
N VAL A 114 0.58 -6.77 -7.78
CA VAL A 114 0.78 -8.01 -7.03
C VAL A 114 2.27 -8.35 -6.95
N THR A 115 2.74 -8.75 -5.77
CA THR A 115 4.10 -9.27 -5.55
C THR A 115 4.11 -10.34 -4.47
N PRO A 116 4.98 -11.37 -4.52
CA PRO A 116 5.11 -12.35 -3.43
C PRO A 116 5.47 -11.70 -2.08
N ARG A 117 4.92 -12.24 -0.97
CA ARG A 117 5.32 -11.85 0.39
C ARG A 117 6.64 -12.48 0.85
N ASP A 118 7.00 -13.62 0.26
CA ASP A 118 8.16 -14.40 0.69
C ASP A 118 9.47 -13.89 0.07
N ASP A 119 10.59 -14.15 0.76
CA ASP A 119 11.99 -13.82 0.38
C ASP A 119 12.54 -14.64 -0.79
N CYS A 120 11.73 -14.78 -1.84
CA CYS A 120 12.12 -15.44 -3.06
C CYS A 120 12.67 -14.44 -4.07
N PRO A 121 13.52 -14.84 -5.03
CA PRO A 121 13.97 -13.95 -6.10
C PRO A 121 12.82 -13.27 -6.88
N ARG A 122 11.61 -13.85 -6.82
CA ARG A 122 10.40 -13.28 -7.43
C ARG A 122 9.80 -12.09 -6.66
N SER A 123 10.15 -11.86 -5.39
CA SER A 123 9.77 -10.65 -4.65
C SER A 123 10.45 -9.38 -5.18
N ARG A 124 11.36 -9.53 -6.15
CA ARG A 124 11.98 -8.45 -6.93
C ARG A 124 11.16 -8.04 -8.15
N TYR A 125 9.92 -8.48 -8.28
CA TYR A 125 9.06 -8.12 -9.39
C TYR A 125 7.67 -7.70 -8.93
N LEU A 126 7.16 -6.63 -9.53
CA LEU A 126 5.77 -6.21 -9.39
C LEU A 126 5.00 -6.66 -10.62
N THR A 127 3.95 -7.43 -10.42
CA THR A 127 3.12 -7.94 -11.51
C THR A 127 1.81 -7.16 -11.55
N ILE A 128 1.46 -6.64 -12.73
CA ILE A 128 0.26 -5.83 -12.90
C ILE A 128 -0.81 -6.65 -13.60
N PHE A 129 -2.01 -6.69 -13.04
CA PHE A 129 -3.17 -7.36 -13.62
C PHE A 129 -4.27 -6.36 -13.98
N SER A 130 -5.02 -6.67 -15.03
CA SER A 130 -6.27 -5.99 -15.35
C SER A 130 -7.43 -6.64 -14.59
N ILE A 131 -8.31 -5.82 -14.05
CA ILE A 131 -9.59 -6.22 -13.43
C ILE A 131 -10.69 -6.35 -14.51
N SER A 132 -10.46 -5.82 -15.71
CA SER A 132 -11.43 -5.87 -16.82
C SER A 132 -11.78 -7.32 -17.19
N PRO A 133 -13.08 -7.69 -17.29
CA PRO A 133 -13.51 -9.05 -17.61
C PRO A 133 -13.11 -9.50 -19.02
N THR A 134 -12.77 -8.54 -19.90
CA THR A 134 -12.33 -8.81 -21.28
C THR A 134 -10.88 -9.26 -21.37
N VAL A 135 -10.09 -9.07 -20.32
CA VAL A 135 -8.69 -9.48 -20.29
C VAL A 135 -8.61 -10.72 -19.42
N PRO A 136 -8.25 -11.90 -19.97
CA PRO A 136 -8.11 -13.12 -19.17
C PRO A 136 -7.07 -12.90 -18.07
N SER A 137 -7.18 -13.67 -16.98
CA SER A 137 -6.42 -13.70 -15.72
C SER A 137 -4.89 -13.74 -15.84
N ARG A 138 -4.33 -12.80 -16.59
CA ARG A 138 -2.95 -12.77 -17.07
C ARG A 138 -2.32 -11.45 -16.68
N PRO A 139 -1.01 -11.47 -16.40
CA PRO A 139 -0.30 -10.24 -16.14
C PRO A 139 -0.27 -9.38 -17.41
N LEU A 140 -0.62 -8.10 -17.28
CA LEU A 140 -0.44 -7.10 -18.33
C LEU A 140 1.04 -6.83 -18.58
N CYS A 141 1.79 -6.67 -17.49
CA CYS A 141 3.24 -6.52 -17.51
C CYS A 141 3.81 -6.87 -16.14
N THR A 142 5.12 -7.10 -16.11
CA THR A 142 5.89 -7.35 -14.90
C THR A 142 7.00 -6.31 -14.84
N LEU A 143 7.13 -5.61 -13.72
CA LEU A 143 8.15 -4.60 -13.49
C LEU A 143 9.22 -5.17 -12.57
N GLN A 144 10.47 -5.17 -13.01
CA GLN A 144 11.60 -5.56 -12.16
C GLN A 144 11.94 -4.42 -11.21
N LEU A 145 11.98 -4.70 -9.91
CA LEU A 145 12.38 -3.76 -8.89
C LEU A 145 13.89 -3.48 -9.00
N PRO A 146 14.33 -2.24 -8.68
CA PRO A 146 15.75 -1.95 -8.62
C PRO A 146 16.42 -2.91 -7.63
N GLY A 147 17.53 -3.52 -8.07
CA GLY A 147 18.32 -4.39 -7.23
C GLY A 147 18.93 -3.60 -6.06
N ASP A 148 19.32 -4.32 -5.03
CA ASP A 148 20.26 -3.77 -4.05
C ASP A 148 21.61 -4.46 -4.25
N HIS A 149 22.45 -3.86 -5.11
CA HIS A 149 23.79 -4.36 -5.37
C HIS A 149 24.74 -4.11 -4.18
N LYS A 150 24.31 -3.28 -3.22
CA LYS A 150 25.10 -2.86 -2.05
C LYS A 150 24.73 -3.61 -0.78
N VAL A 151 23.56 -4.25 -0.74
CA VAL A 151 23.18 -5.12 0.37
C VAL A 151 23.96 -6.42 0.25
N ASP A 152 24.64 -6.74 1.35
CA ASP A 152 25.35 -7.99 1.51
C ASP A 152 24.39 -9.16 1.21
N PRO A 153 24.74 -10.11 0.33
CA PRO A 153 23.93 -11.31 0.11
C PRO A 153 23.64 -12.09 1.41
N GLU A 154 24.43 -11.90 2.47
CA GLU A 154 24.17 -12.46 3.80
C GLU A 154 23.10 -11.71 4.62
N GLN A 155 22.62 -10.55 4.15
CA GLN A 155 21.59 -9.72 4.79
C GLN A 155 20.38 -9.54 3.85
N PRO A 156 19.56 -10.59 3.62
CA PRO A 156 18.41 -10.48 2.76
C PRO A 156 17.40 -9.46 3.31
N LEU A 157 17.02 -8.50 2.47
CA LEU A 157 15.88 -7.63 2.71
C LEU A 157 14.60 -8.37 2.30
N SER A 158 13.65 -8.46 3.22
CA SER A 158 12.31 -8.98 2.99
C SER A 158 11.33 -7.85 2.72
N LEU A 159 10.37 -8.08 1.82
CA LEU A 159 9.29 -7.13 1.63
C LEU A 159 8.35 -7.22 2.83
N PHE A 160 8.35 -6.20 3.67
CA PHE A 160 7.52 -6.16 4.87
C PHE A 160 6.10 -5.69 4.55
N THR A 161 5.98 -4.61 3.76
CA THR A 161 4.66 -4.11 3.36
C THR A 161 4.68 -3.45 1.99
N MET A 162 3.53 -3.53 1.31
CA MET A 162 3.24 -2.80 0.09
C MET A 162 1.93 -2.04 0.33
N VAL A 163 2.01 -0.72 0.27
CA VAL A 163 0.86 0.17 0.50
C VAL A 163 0.77 1.19 -0.61
N MET A 164 -0.44 1.53 -1.02
CA MET A 164 -0.71 2.68 -1.88
C MET A 164 -1.54 3.69 -1.12
N SER A 165 -1.40 4.96 -1.49
CA SER A 165 -2.24 6.01 -0.94
C SER A 165 -3.72 5.63 -1.08
N PRO A 166 -4.52 5.71 0.00
CA PRO A 166 -5.93 5.38 -0.07
C PRO A 166 -6.60 6.28 -1.11
N SER A 167 -7.23 5.65 -2.11
CA SER A 167 -7.99 6.33 -3.16
C SER A 167 -9.33 6.87 -2.65
N SER A 168 -9.81 6.34 -1.51
CA SER A 168 -11.05 6.77 -0.88
C SER A 168 -10.82 8.01 -0.02
N SER A 169 -11.46 9.11 -0.37
CA SER A 169 -11.60 10.26 0.52
C SER A 169 -12.30 9.81 1.81
N PRO A 170 -11.91 10.33 2.99
CA PRO A 170 -12.70 10.12 4.20
C PRO A 170 -14.16 10.55 3.95
N PRO A 171 -15.15 9.83 4.51
CA PRO A 171 -16.55 10.15 4.33
C PRO A 171 -16.81 11.60 4.75
N GLY A 172 -17.29 12.44 3.81
CA GLY A 172 -17.54 13.87 4.01
C GLY A 172 -16.50 14.83 3.43
N GLY A 173 -15.40 14.34 2.85
CA GLY A 173 -14.44 15.20 2.14
C GLY A 173 -15.00 15.71 0.80
N HIS A 174 -15.08 17.03 0.62
CA HIS A 174 -15.46 17.66 -0.67
C HIS A 174 -14.36 17.57 -1.73
N PHE A 175 -13.12 17.27 -1.32
CA PHE A 175 -11.97 17.18 -2.20
C PHE A 175 -11.48 15.74 -2.27
N ARG A 176 -11.15 15.29 -3.48
CA ARG A 176 -10.49 14.01 -3.74
C ARG A 176 -9.06 14.30 -4.15
N ALA A 177 -8.11 13.54 -3.61
CA ALA A 177 -6.75 13.56 -4.10
C ALA A 177 -6.75 13.09 -5.56
N ASP A 178 -5.94 13.74 -6.40
CA ASP A 178 -5.70 13.27 -7.75
C ASP A 178 -4.96 11.91 -7.68
N PRO A 179 -5.57 10.80 -8.13
CA PRO A 179 -4.94 9.49 -8.10
C PRO A 179 -3.62 9.46 -8.87
N SER A 180 -3.46 10.29 -9.91
CA SER A 180 -2.22 10.35 -10.69
C SER A 180 -1.02 10.86 -9.88
N MET A 181 -1.29 11.57 -8.79
CA MET A 181 -0.29 12.06 -7.85
C MET A 181 -0.02 11.09 -6.70
N SER A 182 -0.74 9.96 -6.65
CA SER A 182 -0.50 8.90 -5.67
C SER A 182 0.80 8.16 -5.94
N MET A 183 1.23 7.39 -4.95
CA MET A 183 2.37 6.49 -5.09
C MET A 183 2.11 5.14 -4.44
N VAL A 184 2.86 4.16 -4.92
CA VAL A 184 3.03 2.87 -4.27
C VAL A 184 4.31 2.94 -3.45
N VAL A 185 4.22 2.51 -2.20
CA VAL A 185 5.33 2.45 -1.25
C VAL A 185 5.58 0.98 -0.93
N LEU A 186 6.80 0.53 -1.21
CA LEU A 186 7.30 -0.75 -0.76
C LEU A 186 8.23 -0.51 0.42
N THR A 187 7.95 -1.17 1.54
CA THR A 187 8.81 -1.13 2.73
C THR A 187 9.49 -2.48 2.84
N TYR A 188 10.81 -2.47 2.76
CA TYR A 188 11.65 -3.62 2.99
C TYR A 188 12.28 -3.54 4.38
N GLU A 189 12.36 -4.67 5.06
CA GLU A 189 13.04 -4.81 6.34
C GLU A 189 14.10 -5.89 6.24
N GLY A 190 15.24 -5.70 6.90
CA GLY A 190 16.33 -6.67 6.95
C GLY A 190 17.05 -6.60 8.27
N TRP A 191 17.58 -7.73 8.73
CA TRP A 191 18.33 -7.77 9.98
C TRP A 191 19.81 -7.49 9.72
N GLN A 192 20.33 -6.42 10.32
CA GLN A 192 21.72 -5.98 10.24
C GLN A 192 22.50 -6.33 11.53
N GLY A 193 22.26 -7.51 12.09
CA GLY A 193 23.02 -8.01 13.24
C GLY A 193 22.95 -7.07 14.46
N ALA A 194 24.11 -6.61 14.92
CA ALA A 194 24.23 -5.69 16.06
C ALA A 194 23.67 -4.28 15.77
N HIS A 195 23.46 -3.94 14.49
CA HIS A 195 22.89 -2.67 14.05
C HIS A 195 21.36 -2.76 13.87
N GLY A 196 20.73 -3.87 14.29
CA GLY A 196 19.29 -4.14 14.33
C GLY A 196 18.58 -4.10 12.98
N ILE A 197 17.37 -3.54 12.90
CA ILE A 197 16.55 -3.60 11.68
C ILE A 197 16.92 -2.45 10.73
N LEU A 198 17.35 -2.81 9.52
CA LEU A 198 17.47 -1.92 8.37
C LEU A 198 16.11 -1.82 7.68
N THR A 199 15.67 -0.60 7.42
CA THR A 199 14.46 -0.36 6.64
C THR A 199 14.78 0.40 5.37
N THR A 200 14.21 -0.06 4.26
CA THR A 200 14.26 0.65 2.99
C THR A 200 12.85 0.92 2.49
N TYR A 201 12.58 2.16 2.10
CA TYR A 201 11.36 2.56 1.42
C TYR A 201 11.65 2.76 -0.06
N LEU A 202 10.90 2.11 -0.93
CA LEU A 202 10.88 2.38 -2.36
C LEU A 202 9.57 3.07 -2.72
N LEU A 203 9.66 4.33 -3.12
CA LEU A 203 8.53 5.17 -3.51
C LEU A 203 8.42 5.16 -5.04
N ILE A 204 7.31 4.64 -5.55
CA ILE A 204 7.05 4.53 -6.99
C ILE A 204 5.85 5.41 -7.33
N PRO A 205 6.03 6.53 -8.06
CA PRO A 205 4.93 7.34 -8.53
C PRO A 205 3.93 6.49 -9.31
N PHE A 206 2.63 6.69 -9.09
CA PHE A 206 1.61 5.96 -9.83
C PHE A 206 1.68 6.27 -11.34
N THR A 207 2.08 7.48 -11.71
CA THR A 207 2.36 7.85 -13.11
C THR A 207 3.43 6.98 -13.77
N THR A 208 4.45 6.53 -13.04
CA THR A 208 5.45 5.58 -13.54
C THR A 208 4.79 4.26 -13.90
N ILE A 209 3.96 3.72 -13.00
CA ILE A 209 3.24 2.45 -13.21
C ILE A 209 2.28 2.59 -14.41
N LEU A 210 1.52 3.67 -14.47
CA LEU A 210 0.61 3.95 -15.59
C LEU A 210 1.35 4.07 -16.93
N ALA A 211 2.56 4.64 -16.95
CA ALA A 211 3.35 4.73 -18.17
C ALA A 211 3.72 3.35 -18.73
N GLN A 212 3.87 2.34 -17.88
CA GLN A 212 4.11 0.95 -18.29
C GLN A 212 2.83 0.20 -18.68
N ILE A 213 1.69 0.58 -18.11
CA ILE A 213 0.39 -0.01 -18.44
C ILE A 213 -0.12 0.47 -19.81
N ARG A 214 0.00 1.76 -20.12
CA ARG A 214 -0.59 2.37 -21.32
C ARG A 214 -0.22 1.70 -22.65
N PRO A 215 1.04 1.27 -22.91
CA PRO A 215 1.42 0.63 -24.16
C PRO A 215 0.79 -0.75 -24.36
N VAL A 216 0.51 -1.46 -23.26
CA VAL A 216 0.01 -2.85 -23.28
C VAL A 216 -1.49 -2.95 -23.01
N ALA A 217 -2.11 -1.89 -22.51
CA ALA A 217 -3.54 -1.86 -22.25
C ALA A 217 -4.33 -1.95 -23.58
N PRO A 218 -5.36 -2.81 -23.65
CA PRO A 218 -6.19 -2.90 -24.84
C PRO A 218 -6.82 -1.54 -25.12
N HIS A 219 -6.59 -1.02 -26.33
CA HIS A 219 -7.13 0.26 -26.75
C HIS A 219 -8.67 0.19 -26.72
N ARG A 220 -9.30 0.87 -25.75
CA ARG A 220 -10.76 0.94 -25.63
C ARG A 220 -11.48 1.67 -26.79
N GLY A 221 -10.76 2.05 -27.86
CA GLY A 221 -11.24 3.01 -28.86
C GLY A 221 -10.97 2.67 -30.33
N GLY A 222 -10.78 1.41 -30.69
CA GLY A 222 -10.72 1.00 -32.10
C GLY A 222 -11.90 0.10 -32.43
N GLY A 223 -12.91 0.64 -33.12
CA GLY A 223 -13.95 -0.18 -33.74
C GLY A 223 -13.35 -1.04 -34.85
N ALA A 224 -12.73 -2.17 -34.47
CA ALA A 224 -12.33 -3.21 -35.40
C ALA A 224 -13.54 -4.12 -35.62
N THR A 225 -13.97 -4.14 -36.87
CA THR A 225 -15.05 -4.97 -37.41
C THR A 225 -14.91 -6.42 -36.97
N ALA A 226 -16.02 -6.98 -36.50
CA ALA A 226 -16.18 -8.38 -36.17
C ALA A 226 -16.04 -9.25 -37.43
N ASP A 227 -14.81 -9.67 -37.75
CA ASP A 227 -14.52 -10.87 -38.53
C ASP A 227 -13.00 -11.07 -38.61
N GLU A 228 -12.38 -11.49 -37.50
CA GLU A 228 -11.07 -12.13 -37.59
C GLU A 228 -11.06 -13.34 -36.65
N GLN A 229 -10.92 -14.50 -37.27
CA GLN A 229 -10.92 -15.82 -36.65
C GLN A 229 -9.94 -15.87 -35.49
N VAL A 230 -10.44 -16.23 -34.31
CA VAL A 230 -9.68 -16.50 -33.09
C VAL A 230 -8.60 -17.55 -33.40
N PRO A 231 -7.30 -17.19 -33.46
CA PRO A 231 -6.24 -18.17 -33.59
C PRO A 231 -6.15 -18.95 -32.28
N HIS A 232 -5.94 -20.26 -32.38
CA HIS A 232 -5.70 -21.13 -31.24
C HIS A 232 -4.61 -20.57 -30.32
N PRO A 233 -4.76 -20.73 -28.99
CA PRO A 233 -3.78 -20.25 -28.02
C PRO A 233 -2.45 -20.99 -28.21
N ALA A 234 -1.45 -20.32 -28.78
CA ALA A 234 -0.06 -20.76 -28.69
C ALA A 234 0.36 -20.90 -27.20
N PRO A 235 1.34 -21.75 -26.88
CA PRO A 235 1.90 -21.79 -25.53
C PRO A 235 2.37 -20.38 -25.15
N TYR A 236 1.74 -19.81 -24.13
CA TYR A 236 1.91 -18.41 -23.77
C TYR A 236 3.16 -18.24 -22.92
N ASP A 237 4.16 -17.59 -23.49
CA ASP A 237 5.28 -17.08 -22.71
C ASP A 237 4.80 -15.87 -21.90
N PRO A 238 5.12 -15.81 -20.59
CA PRO A 238 4.82 -14.62 -19.78
C PRO A 238 5.54 -13.40 -20.37
N PRO A 239 4.97 -12.19 -20.25
CA PRO A 239 5.62 -10.98 -20.74
C PRO A 239 7.01 -10.85 -20.10
N ALA A 240 8.00 -10.48 -20.91
CA ALA A 240 9.34 -10.23 -20.41
C ALA A 240 9.29 -9.13 -19.34
N PRO A 241 9.94 -9.31 -18.18
CA PRO A 241 10.00 -8.27 -17.15
C PRO A 241 10.65 -7.00 -17.67
N ILE A 242 10.03 -5.86 -17.36
CA ILE A 242 10.54 -4.53 -17.70
C ILE A 242 11.60 -4.16 -16.65
N PRO A 243 12.88 -3.99 -17.03
CA PRO A 243 13.95 -3.67 -16.11
C PRO A 243 13.72 -2.27 -15.49
N TRP A 244 14.20 -2.05 -14.27
CA TRP A 244 13.93 -0.82 -13.52
C TRP A 244 14.52 0.42 -14.20
N GLU A 245 15.61 0.25 -14.94
CA GLU A 245 16.28 1.27 -15.74
C GLU A 245 15.34 1.84 -16.81
N ASP A 246 14.45 1.00 -17.34
CA ASP A 246 13.48 1.35 -18.38
C ASP A 246 12.20 2.00 -17.81
N TRP A 247 12.08 2.12 -16.48
CA TRP A 247 10.99 2.87 -15.87
C TRP A 247 11.13 4.39 -16.08
N GLY A 248 12.32 4.81 -16.51
CA GLY A 248 12.71 6.19 -16.72
C GLY A 248 13.44 6.78 -15.52
N ALA A 249 14.17 7.88 -15.75
CA ALA A 249 15.01 8.53 -14.73
C ALA A 249 14.24 8.97 -13.46
N ARG A 250 12.92 9.09 -13.53
CA ARG A 250 12.06 9.45 -12.39
C ARG A 250 11.16 8.28 -11.96
N GLY A 251 11.59 7.06 -12.24
CA GLY A 251 10.80 5.86 -12.04
C GLY A 251 10.52 5.55 -10.57
N CYS A 252 11.49 5.81 -9.68
CA CYS A 252 11.33 5.61 -8.24
C CYS A 252 12.28 6.49 -7.41
N LEU A 253 11.96 6.65 -6.13
CA LEU A 253 12.82 7.23 -5.10
C LEU A 253 13.06 6.17 -4.02
N ARG A 254 14.32 5.85 -3.71
CA ARG A 254 14.65 4.91 -2.63
C ARG A 254 15.23 5.63 -1.42
N LEU A 255 14.67 5.36 -0.25
CA LEU A 255 15.07 5.91 1.02
C LEU A 255 15.53 4.80 1.95
N ARG A 256 16.72 4.93 2.51
CA ARG A 256 17.33 4.05 3.52
C ARG A 256 17.54 4.86 4.81
N PRO A 257 16.47 5.17 5.55
CA PRO A 257 16.63 5.86 6.83
C PRO A 257 17.56 5.05 7.71
N GLN A 258 18.65 5.69 8.15
CA GLN A 258 19.52 5.07 9.13
C GLN A 258 18.74 4.99 10.44
N THR A 259 18.34 3.78 10.81
CA THR A 259 17.95 3.51 12.19
C THR A 259 19.19 3.82 13.01
N GLY A 260 19.17 4.86 13.84
CA GLY A 260 20.32 5.22 14.68
C GLY A 260 20.74 4.06 15.61
N ALA A 261 21.56 4.33 16.62
CA ALA A 261 22.04 3.32 17.59
C ALA A 261 20.93 2.58 18.40
N TYR A 262 19.65 2.78 18.07
CA TYR A 262 18.46 2.29 18.76
C TYR A 262 17.69 1.30 17.89
N ALA A 263 18.38 0.34 17.31
CA ALA A 263 17.86 -0.53 16.27
C ALA A 263 16.93 -1.68 16.76
N MET A 264 16.54 -1.66 18.03
CA MET A 264 15.56 -2.59 18.60
C MET A 264 14.13 -2.02 18.69
N LEU A 265 13.90 -0.83 18.14
CA LEU A 265 12.60 -0.19 18.25
C LEU A 265 11.64 -0.70 17.16
N PRO A 266 10.37 -0.99 17.50
CA PRO A 266 9.39 -1.38 16.50
C PRO A 266 9.20 -0.22 15.53
N GLN A 267 9.32 -0.51 14.24
CA GLN A 267 9.10 0.49 13.23
C GLN A 267 7.61 0.77 13.09
N PRO A 268 7.19 2.05 13.15
CA PRO A 268 5.79 2.38 12.93
C PRO A 268 5.39 2.01 11.52
N ARG A 269 4.16 1.51 11.38
CA ARG A 269 3.52 1.41 10.08
C ARG A 269 3.31 2.84 9.55
N VAL A 270 3.61 3.05 8.27
CA VAL A 270 3.43 4.36 7.62
C VAL A 270 2.43 4.22 6.48
N ILE A 271 1.44 5.11 6.42
CA ILE A 271 0.43 5.14 5.37
C ILE A 271 0.62 6.44 4.57
N PRO A 272 0.97 6.35 3.28
CA PRO A 272 1.14 7.52 2.44
C PRO A 272 -0.21 8.12 2.04
N PHE A 273 -0.21 9.38 1.62
CA PHE A 273 -1.37 10.04 1.01
C PHE A 273 -0.92 10.89 -0.17
N SER A 274 -1.47 10.60 -1.35
CA SER A 274 -1.04 11.20 -2.61
C SER A 274 0.48 11.01 -2.79
N SER A 275 1.23 12.10 -2.96
CA SER A 275 2.68 12.11 -3.21
C SER A 275 3.51 12.17 -1.93
N ARG A 276 2.87 12.04 -0.76
CA ARG A 276 3.52 12.23 0.54
C ARG A 276 3.56 10.96 1.37
N ILE A 277 4.71 10.68 1.97
CA ILE A 277 4.93 9.59 2.92
C ILE A 277 5.53 10.15 4.22
N PRO A 278 5.05 9.72 5.40
CA PRO A 278 5.69 10.05 6.65
C PRO A 278 6.81 9.04 6.97
N ILE A 279 7.92 9.52 7.50
CA ILE A 279 9.04 8.72 8.00
C ILE A 279 9.28 9.14 9.44
N VAL A 280 9.31 8.16 10.33
CA VAL A 280 9.52 8.39 11.75
C VAL A 280 10.99 8.19 12.09
N VAL A 281 11.59 9.19 12.72
CA VAL A 281 12.98 9.13 13.18
C VAL A 281 13.01 9.39 14.68
N TYR A 282 13.55 8.42 15.41
CA TYR A 282 13.77 8.51 16.84
C TYR A 282 15.18 9.05 17.10
N HIS A 283 15.26 10.17 17.83
CA HIS A 283 16.53 10.82 18.16
C HIS A 283 17.12 10.32 19.49
N ASP A 284 16.35 9.59 20.29
CA ASP A 284 16.79 9.03 21.58
C ASP A 284 16.14 7.65 21.87
N PRO A 285 16.76 6.81 22.72
CA PRO A 285 16.30 5.44 23.01
C PRO A 285 15.05 5.39 23.89
N LEU A 286 14.69 6.52 24.52
CA LEU A 286 13.58 6.65 25.46
C LEU A 286 12.33 7.23 24.78
N PHE A 287 12.35 7.39 23.45
CA PHE A 287 11.24 7.91 22.64
C PHE A 287 10.79 9.33 22.98
N ARG A 288 11.62 10.13 23.65
CA ARG A 288 11.22 11.47 24.12
C ARG A 288 11.31 12.53 23.04
N ASN A 289 12.20 12.30 22.08
CA ASN A 289 12.51 13.17 20.98
C ASN A 289 12.35 12.40 19.68
N VAL A 290 11.26 12.69 18.99
CA VAL A 290 10.90 12.08 17.72
C VAL A 290 10.73 13.19 16.70
N SER A 291 11.08 12.92 15.45
CA SER A 291 10.68 13.78 14.34
C SER A 291 9.93 12.96 13.30
N ILE A 292 8.86 13.54 12.78
CA ILE A 292 8.18 13.03 11.60
C ILE A 292 8.71 13.82 10.42
N TYR A 293 9.33 13.11 9.48
CA TYR A 293 9.78 13.67 8.22
C TYR A 293 8.74 13.30 7.16
N VAL A 294 8.11 14.30 6.56
CA VAL A 294 7.20 14.06 5.44
C VAL A 294 7.98 14.28 4.16
N VAL A 295 8.16 13.19 3.40
CA VAL A 295 8.78 13.25 2.07
C VAL A 295 7.67 13.43 1.05
N ASP A 296 7.75 14.51 0.27
CA ASP A 296 6.81 14.82 -0.80
C ASP A 296 7.51 14.74 -2.16
N ILE A 297 7.11 13.77 -2.98
CA ILE A 297 7.65 13.56 -4.33
C ILE A 297 6.92 14.37 -5.41
N ASN A 298 6.03 15.30 -5.02
CA ASN A 298 5.38 16.20 -5.95
C ASN A 298 6.39 17.16 -6.58
N PRO A 299 6.58 17.14 -7.92
CA PRO A 299 7.56 18.00 -8.57
C PRO A 299 7.22 19.50 -8.45
N LEU A 300 5.95 19.87 -8.26
CA LEU A 300 5.56 21.26 -8.02
C LEU A 300 5.96 21.70 -6.61
N ALA A 301 5.74 20.85 -5.60
CA ALA A 301 6.13 21.13 -4.23
C ALA A 301 7.66 21.29 -4.13
N ALA A 302 8.42 20.36 -4.74
CA ALA A 302 9.87 20.42 -4.80
C ALA A 302 10.39 21.70 -5.48
N ARG A 303 9.81 22.09 -6.62
CA ARG A 303 10.17 23.34 -7.33
C ARG A 303 9.86 24.59 -6.49
N HIS A 304 8.70 24.62 -5.86
CA HIS A 304 8.27 25.74 -5.03
C HIS A 304 9.20 25.90 -3.83
N ALA A 305 9.48 24.81 -3.11
CA ALA A 305 10.42 24.80 -1.98
C ALA A 305 11.83 25.26 -2.42
N SER A 306 12.32 24.77 -3.56
CA SER A 306 13.60 25.20 -4.13
C SER A 306 13.62 26.70 -4.44
N SER A 307 12.51 27.25 -4.93
CA SER A 307 12.39 28.68 -5.25
C SER A 307 12.34 29.53 -3.99
N GLN A 308 11.62 29.07 -2.96
CA GLN A 308 11.59 29.73 -1.65
C GLN A 308 12.94 29.72 -0.95
N ALA A 309 13.66 28.58 -0.97
CA ALA A 309 14.99 28.49 -0.38
C ALA A 309 15.98 29.48 -1.02
N ARG A 310 15.91 29.64 -2.35
CA ARG A 310 16.71 30.66 -3.07
C ARG A 310 16.34 32.08 -2.65
N ALA A 311 15.05 32.38 -2.51
CA ALA A 311 14.60 33.70 -2.06
C ALA A 311 14.91 33.99 -0.58
N ALA A 312 14.88 32.97 0.28
CA ALA A 312 15.20 33.10 1.70
C ALA A 312 16.71 33.35 1.94
N HIS A 313 17.57 32.79 1.08
CA HIS A 313 19.00 33.15 1.07
C HIS A 313 19.27 34.64 0.81
N GLU A 314 18.31 35.35 0.21
CA GLU A 314 18.39 36.80 -0.04
C GLU A 314 17.71 37.65 1.06
N SER A 315 16.95 37.04 1.96
CA SER A 315 16.19 37.73 3.01
C SER A 315 16.28 37.01 4.35
N ASP A 316 17.11 37.55 5.25
CA ASP A 316 17.32 37.09 6.62
C ASP A 316 16.11 37.39 7.53
N ARG A 317 14.94 36.82 7.21
CA ARG A 317 13.72 36.97 8.01
C ARG A 317 13.20 35.62 8.46
N GLY A 318 13.41 35.36 9.75
CA GLY A 318 12.85 34.24 10.49
C GLY A 318 11.32 34.28 10.48
N ALA A 319 10.72 33.45 9.64
CA ALA A 319 9.33 33.04 9.75
C ALA A 319 9.27 31.78 10.65
N THR A 320 8.40 31.82 11.66
CA THR A 320 8.04 30.67 12.49
C THR A 320 7.17 29.71 11.69
N ALA A 321 7.79 28.88 10.86
CA ALA A 321 7.12 27.80 10.16
C ALA A 321 6.88 26.61 11.12
N VAL A 322 5.70 26.01 11.06
CA VAL A 322 5.34 24.79 11.81
C VAL A 322 6.10 23.56 11.30
N ALA A 323 6.54 23.62 10.03
CA ALA A 323 7.37 22.63 9.38
C ALA A 323 8.68 23.27 8.90
N VAL A 324 9.82 22.63 9.17
CA VAL A 324 11.10 23.08 8.63
C VAL A 324 11.30 22.39 7.28
N VAL A 325 11.40 23.19 6.20
CA VAL A 325 11.83 22.70 4.89
C VAL A 325 13.34 22.57 4.96
N GLU A 326 13.86 21.35 4.94
CA GLU A 326 15.28 21.06 5.07
C GLU A 326 15.84 20.52 3.75
N ASP A 327 17.10 20.86 3.43
CA ASP A 327 17.87 20.09 2.45
C ASP A 327 18.03 18.67 3.00
N VAL A 328 17.83 17.67 2.16
CA VAL A 328 17.61 16.29 2.60
C VAL A 328 18.88 15.69 3.17
N GLU A 329 20.03 15.95 2.53
CA GLU A 329 21.33 15.53 3.07
C GLU A 329 21.67 16.28 4.36
N GLY A 330 21.12 17.49 4.56
CA GLY A 330 21.22 18.21 5.83
C GLY A 330 20.27 17.66 6.91
N ALA A 331 19.07 17.25 6.52
CA ALA A 331 18.00 16.76 7.40
C ALA A 331 18.21 15.32 7.87
N LEU A 332 18.65 14.50 6.93
CA LEU A 332 18.69 13.04 6.94
C LEU A 332 19.86 12.57 6.06
N PRO A 333 21.12 12.77 6.51
CA PRO A 333 22.31 12.46 5.73
C PRO A 333 22.37 10.98 5.34
N GLY A 334 22.66 10.71 4.06
CA GLY A 334 22.82 9.35 3.54
C GLY A 334 21.53 8.51 3.49
N VAL A 335 20.36 9.13 3.67
CA VAL A 335 19.07 8.44 3.58
C VAL A 335 18.67 8.19 2.13
N VAL A 336 19.08 9.01 1.18
CA VAL A 336 18.64 8.87 -0.21
C VAL A 336 19.62 7.97 -0.95
N ASP A 337 19.12 6.93 -1.63
CA ASP A 337 19.98 6.13 -2.50
C ASP A 337 20.29 6.90 -3.78
N PRO A 338 21.56 7.23 -4.08
CA PRO A 338 21.91 7.97 -5.30
C PRO A 338 21.46 7.25 -6.58
N GLU A 339 21.39 5.92 -6.59
CA GLU A 339 20.95 5.14 -7.77
C GLU A 339 19.45 5.31 -8.07
N CYS A 340 18.66 5.72 -7.08
CA CYS A 340 17.22 5.89 -7.18
C CYS A 340 16.83 7.26 -6.58
N SER A 341 17.46 8.34 -7.04
CA SER A 341 17.33 9.69 -6.45
C SER A 341 16.82 10.77 -7.41
N ALA A 342 16.65 10.44 -8.70
CA ALA A 342 16.42 11.46 -9.74
C ALA A 342 14.98 12.02 -9.80
N ILE A 343 14.06 11.48 -8.99
CA ILE A 343 12.76 12.13 -8.73
C ILE A 343 13.00 13.42 -7.94
N PRO A 344 12.41 14.57 -8.31
CA PRO A 344 12.42 15.76 -7.45
C PRO A 344 11.51 15.56 -6.24
N TYR A 345 11.99 15.94 -5.05
CA TYR A 345 11.23 15.82 -3.81
C TYR A 345 11.58 16.96 -2.85
N VAL A 346 10.77 17.11 -1.79
CA VAL A 346 11.01 18.01 -0.67
C VAL A 346 10.74 17.27 0.64
N VAL A 347 11.44 17.64 1.71
CA VAL A 347 11.26 17.06 3.03
C VAL A 347 10.85 18.14 4.03
N TYR A 348 9.79 17.84 4.76
CA TYR A 348 9.27 18.65 5.85
C TYR A 348 9.54 17.96 7.17
N ARG A 349 10.17 18.64 8.12
CA ARG A 349 10.44 18.10 9.45
C ARG A 349 9.45 18.65 10.49
N PHE A 350 8.83 17.74 11.22
CA PHE A 350 7.92 18.02 12.33
C PHE A 350 8.51 17.44 13.63
N PRO A 351 9.21 18.25 14.44
CA PRO A 351 9.73 17.78 15.72
C PRO A 351 8.59 17.60 16.73
N LEU A 352 8.43 16.37 17.22
CA LEU A 352 7.52 16.04 18.30
C LEU A 352 8.30 16.11 19.61
N ARG A 353 8.10 17.22 20.33
CA ARG A 353 8.67 17.39 21.67
C ARG A 353 7.73 16.78 22.70
N ASP A 354 8.31 16.04 23.63
CA ASP A 354 7.61 15.54 24.81
C ASP A 354 6.42 14.64 24.44
N VAL A 355 6.68 13.61 23.62
CA VAL A 355 5.76 12.47 23.41
C VAL A 355 5.71 11.61 24.68
N SER A 356 5.40 12.26 25.80
CA SER A 356 5.19 11.64 27.09
C SER A 356 3.84 10.95 27.05
N GLY A 357 3.86 9.63 27.11
CA GLY A 357 2.64 8.83 27.24
C GLY A 357 1.80 9.20 28.47
N PRO A 358 0.54 8.78 28.51
CA PRO A 358 -0.26 8.87 29.73
C PRO A 358 0.52 8.29 30.92
N ARG A 359 0.43 8.94 32.07
CA ARG A 359 1.09 8.46 33.29
C ARG A 359 0.22 7.39 33.92
N TRP A 360 0.76 6.19 34.13
CA TRP A 360 0.14 5.16 34.95
C TRP A 360 0.82 5.15 36.32
N ASN A 361 0.05 5.39 37.40
CA ASN A 361 0.57 5.49 38.77
C ASN A 361 1.72 6.51 38.92
N GLY A 362 1.62 7.66 38.24
CA GLY A 362 2.64 8.72 38.29
C GLY A 362 3.92 8.43 37.50
N ARG A 363 4.05 7.24 36.89
CA ARG A 363 5.19 6.89 36.02
C ARG A 363 4.82 7.09 34.54
N PRO A 364 5.72 7.67 33.73
CA PRO A 364 5.48 7.80 32.29
C PRO A 364 5.44 6.40 31.66
N LEU A 365 4.32 6.07 31.00
CA LEU A 365 4.27 4.88 30.14
C LEU A 365 5.14 5.14 28.92
N ARG A 366 5.96 4.14 28.55
CA ARG A 366 6.66 4.16 27.25
C ARG A 366 5.60 4.03 26.17
N CYS A 367 5.34 5.12 25.45
CA CYS A 367 4.57 5.10 24.21
C CYS A 367 5.55 4.95 23.05
N SER A 368 5.25 4.04 22.13
CA SER A 368 5.86 4.07 20.81
C SER A 368 4.82 4.49 19.79
N ILE A 369 5.28 5.15 18.72
CA ILE A 369 4.42 5.40 17.56
C ILE A 369 4.24 4.05 16.88
N TRP A 370 2.99 3.62 16.72
CA TRP A 370 2.63 2.39 16.04
C TRP A 370 2.24 2.64 14.59
N LEU A 371 1.55 3.75 14.33
CA LEU A 371 1.05 4.11 13.01
C LEU A 371 1.21 5.61 12.78
N VAL A 372 1.67 5.97 11.60
CA VAL A 372 1.59 7.34 11.07
C VAL A 372 0.86 7.31 9.75
N GLU A 373 -0.25 8.03 9.67
CA GLU A 373 -1.07 8.09 8.47
C GLU A 373 -1.10 9.51 7.94
N MET A 374 -0.69 9.69 6.69
CA MET A 374 -0.87 10.97 6.02
C MET A 374 -2.35 11.22 5.76
N THR A 375 -2.77 12.46 5.98
CA THR A 375 -4.09 12.96 5.64
C THR A 375 -3.97 13.95 4.48
N MET A 376 -5.10 14.48 3.99
CA MET A 376 -5.12 15.48 2.94
C MET A 376 -4.31 16.73 3.29
N THR A 377 -4.32 17.14 4.56
CA THR A 377 -3.67 18.37 5.00
C THR A 377 -2.54 18.12 5.96
N GLY A 378 -2.16 16.88 6.28
CA GLY A 378 -1.15 16.64 7.30
C GLY A 378 -0.94 15.17 7.63
N PHE A 379 -0.84 14.82 8.91
CA PHE A 379 -0.75 13.43 9.35
C PHE A 379 -1.40 13.20 10.71
N ALA A 380 -1.81 11.96 10.97
CA ALA A 380 -2.30 11.48 12.25
C ALA A 380 -1.34 10.43 12.83
N LEU A 381 -1.20 10.42 14.15
CA LEU A 381 -0.42 9.41 14.85
C LEU A 381 -1.34 8.50 15.66
N SER A 382 -1.02 7.21 15.68
CA SER A 382 -1.51 6.30 16.70
C SER A 382 -0.34 5.83 17.55
N LEU A 383 -0.47 5.98 18.87
CA LEU A 383 0.50 5.47 19.82
C LEU A 383 0.02 4.13 20.38
N THR A 384 0.97 3.26 20.66
CA THR A 384 0.74 2.07 21.46
C THR A 384 1.47 2.23 22.78
N THR A 385 0.73 2.03 23.87
CA THR A 385 1.31 1.58 25.13
C THR A 385 0.99 0.10 25.18
N GLY A 386 1.86 -0.80 25.65
CA GLY A 386 1.61 -2.25 25.64
C GLY A 386 0.31 -2.75 26.33
N VAL A 387 -0.58 -1.85 26.78
CA VAL A 387 -1.88 -2.08 27.42
C VAL A 387 -3.02 -1.30 26.74
N TYR A 388 -2.76 -0.31 25.87
CA TYR A 388 -3.79 0.54 25.26
C TYR A 388 -3.40 1.03 23.86
N ALA A 389 -4.32 0.90 22.91
CA ALA A 389 -4.29 1.51 21.59
C ALA A 389 -5.44 2.53 21.49
N GLY A 390 -5.11 3.79 21.24
CA GLY A 390 -6.10 4.86 21.07
C GLY A 390 -5.67 5.85 19.99
N PRO A 391 -6.61 6.42 19.22
CA PRO A 391 -6.31 7.47 18.25
C PRO A 391 -5.86 8.74 18.97
N LEU A 392 -4.91 9.46 18.38
CA LEU A 392 -4.22 10.62 18.97
C LEU A 392 -4.25 11.82 18.02
N PRO A 393 -3.77 13.02 18.43
CA PRO A 393 -3.97 14.27 17.68
C PRO A 393 -3.59 14.19 16.20
N SER A 394 -4.22 15.04 15.40
CA SER A 394 -3.85 15.27 14.01
C SER A 394 -2.99 16.53 13.89
N TRP A 395 -1.98 16.47 13.04
CA TRP A 395 -1.15 17.62 12.65
C TRP A 395 -1.53 18.05 11.24
N THR A 396 -1.44 19.35 10.97
CA THR A 396 -1.65 19.93 9.64
C THR A 396 -0.30 20.43 9.12
N VAL A 397 0.07 20.00 7.92
CA VAL A 397 1.26 20.35 7.11
C VAL A 397 1.02 21.66 6.37
#